data_AF-A0A847W390-F1
#
_entry.id   AF-A0A847W390-F1
#
_cell.length_a   1.000
_cell.length_b   1.000
_cell.length_c   1.000
_cell.angle_alpha   90.00
_cell.angle_beta   90.00
_cell.angle_gamma   90.00
#
_symmetry.space_group_name_H-M   'P 1'
#
loop_
_entity.id
_entity.type
_entity.pdbx_description
1 polymer ?
#
loop_
_entity_poly.entity_id
_entity_poly.type
_entity_poly.pdbx_seq_one_letter_code
_entity_poly.pdbx_strand_id
1 'polypeptide(L)'
;DGYHLLKEKQLYRPENVQIIRSIMALCGMYNHSGEFAAEVGLPAKSGVGGGVLACSKCKLGIAAFSPRLDEAGNSIVAAKSLKHLSNELKLSIY
;
A
#
# COMPACT_ATOMS: atom_id res chain seq x y z
N ASP A 1 7.63 4.68 -10.17
CA ASP A 1 8.48 4.77 -11.37
C ASP A 1 9.59 3.71 -11.40
N GLY A 2 9.87 3.01 -10.29
CA GLY A 2 10.86 1.92 -10.28
C GLY A 2 12.29 2.39 -9.94
N TYR A 3 12.43 3.66 -9.56
CA TYR A 3 13.69 4.25 -9.11
C TYR A 3 13.90 4.03 -7.61
N HIS A 4 15.08 3.56 -7.22
CA HIS A 4 15.42 3.31 -5.81
C HIS A 4 16.17 4.48 -5.22
N LEU A 5 15.54 5.23 -4.30
CA LEU A 5 16.06 6.48 -3.76
C LEU A 5 17.43 6.35 -3.09
N LEU A 6 17.66 5.34 -2.25
CA LEU A 6 18.95 5.20 -1.52
C LEU A 6 20.10 4.66 -2.39
N LYS A 7 19.80 4.07 -3.54
CA LYS A 7 20.80 3.50 -4.46
C LYS A 7 20.98 4.36 -5.70
N GLU A 8 20.15 5.40 -5.81
CA GLU A 8 20.09 6.34 -6.95
C GLU A 8 20.06 5.63 -8.31
N LYS A 9 19.33 4.52 -8.39
CA LYS A 9 19.35 3.62 -9.56
C LYS A 9 17.95 3.19 -9.97
N GLN A 10 17.72 3.13 -11.28
CA GLN A 10 16.55 2.48 -11.88
C GLN A 10 16.64 0.96 -11.67
N LEU A 11 15.75 0.39 -10.85
CA LEU A 11 15.72 -1.06 -10.61
C LEU A 11 14.67 -1.78 -11.47
N TYR A 12 13.57 -1.10 -11.77
CA TYR A 12 12.45 -1.67 -12.53
C TYR A 12 12.01 -0.71 -13.62
N ARG A 13 11.51 -1.23 -14.75
CA ARG A 13 10.93 -0.38 -15.79
C ARG A 13 9.65 0.32 -15.29
N PRO A 14 9.41 1.60 -15.62
CA PRO A 14 8.22 2.33 -15.17
C PRO A 14 6.89 1.64 -15.49
N GLU A 15 6.81 0.97 -16.65
CA GLU A 15 5.61 0.27 -17.12
C GLU A 15 5.28 -0.93 -16.21
N ASN A 16 6.30 -1.68 -15.79
CA ASN A 16 6.13 -2.78 -14.83
C ASN A 16 5.61 -2.25 -13.49
N VAL A 17 6.13 -1.10 -13.03
CA VAL A 17 5.71 -0.51 -11.75
C VAL A 17 4.27 -0.02 -11.83
N GLN A 18 3.84 0.53 -12.96
CA GLN A 18 2.46 0.93 -13.17
C GLN A 18 1.51 -0.28 -13.06
N ILE A 19 1.84 -1.39 -13.73
CA ILE A 19 1.07 -2.64 -13.65
C ILE A 19 1.01 -3.17 -12.21
N ILE A 20 2.14 -3.23 -11.51
CA ILE A 20 2.20 -3.70 -10.12
C ILE A 20 1.31 -2.84 -9.22
N ARG A 21 1.36 -1.51 -9.36
CA ARG A 21 0.52 -0.60 -8.57
C ARG A 21 -0.97 -0.78 -8.85
N SER A 22 -1.35 -1.00 -10.11
CA SER A 22 -2.74 -1.31 -10.46
C SER A 22 -3.20 -2.61 -9.80
N ILE A 23 -2.37 -3.67 -9.83
CA ILE A 23 -2.69 -4.95 -9.16
C ILE A 23 -2.77 -4.77 -7.64
N MET A 24 -1.85 -4.02 -7.03
CA MET A 24 -1.89 -3.69 -5.60
C MET A 24 -3.18 -2.95 -5.22
N ALA A 25 -3.63 -2.00 -6.06
CA ALA A 25 -4.87 -1.28 -5.79
C ALA A 25 -6.11 -2.18 -5.89
N LEU A 26 -6.14 -3.09 -6.87
CA LEU A 26 -7.33 -3.91 -7.15
C LEU A 26 -7.41 -5.18 -6.31
N CYS A 27 -6.27 -5.78 -5.96
CA CYS A 27 -6.19 -7.13 -5.37
C CYS A 27 -5.25 -7.21 -4.15
N GLY A 28 -4.81 -6.06 -3.63
CA GLY A 28 -3.75 -5.98 -2.63
C GLY A 28 -4.12 -6.45 -1.23
N MET A 29 -5.39 -6.27 -0.85
CA MET A 29 -5.90 -6.38 0.52
C MET A 29 -6.94 -7.49 0.66
N TYR A 30 -6.72 -8.61 -0.03
CA TYR A 30 -7.70 -9.70 -0.16
C TYR A 30 -9.06 -9.14 -0.62
N ASN A 31 -10.14 -9.61 -0.01
CA ASN A 31 -11.51 -9.20 -0.32
C ASN A 31 -11.82 -7.74 0.07
N HIS A 32 -10.92 -7.06 0.79
CA HIS A 32 -11.09 -5.66 1.22
C HIS A 32 -10.37 -4.64 0.32
N SER A 33 -9.88 -5.04 -0.86
CA SER A 33 -9.11 -4.14 -1.74
C SER A 33 -9.91 -2.90 -2.16
N GLY A 34 -11.20 -3.07 -2.51
CA GLY A 34 -12.08 -1.95 -2.87
C GLY A 34 -12.34 -0.99 -1.71
N GLU A 35 -12.65 -1.52 -0.52
CA GLU A 35 -12.85 -0.72 0.70
C GLU A 35 -11.57 0.03 1.08
N PHE A 36 -10.43 -0.64 1.07
CA PHE A 36 -9.15 0.00 1.36
C PHE A 36 -8.81 1.12 0.37
N ALA A 37 -9.08 0.92 -0.93
CA ALA A 37 -8.91 1.95 -1.93
C ALA A 37 -9.81 3.17 -1.66
N ALA A 38 -11.06 2.96 -1.27
CA ALA A 38 -12.00 4.04 -0.96
C ALA A 38 -11.64 4.79 0.34
N GLU A 39 -11.19 4.08 1.37
CA GLU A 39 -10.93 4.67 2.68
C GLU A 39 -9.51 5.23 2.86
N VAL A 40 -8.52 4.60 2.22
CA VAL A 40 -7.09 4.94 2.37
C VAL A 40 -6.53 5.58 1.11
N GLY A 41 -7.03 5.21 -0.06
CA GLY A 41 -6.64 5.85 -1.31
C GLY A 41 -5.24 5.50 -1.82
N LEU A 42 -4.66 4.38 -1.38
CA LEU A 42 -3.31 3.97 -1.74
C LEU A 42 -3.27 2.53 -2.28
N PRO A 43 -2.53 2.26 -3.36
CA PRO A 43 -2.13 0.90 -3.73
C PRO A 43 -1.38 0.24 -2.58
N ALA A 44 -1.86 -0.93 -2.15
CA ALA A 44 -1.31 -1.63 -0.99
C ALA A 44 -1.15 -3.14 -1.22
N LYS A 45 -0.42 -3.79 -0.31
CA LYS A 45 -0.38 -5.25 -0.21
C LYS A 45 -0.32 -5.65 1.27
N SER A 46 -1.21 -6.53 1.68
CA SER A 46 -1.18 -7.17 3.00
C SER A 46 -0.57 -8.58 2.96
N GLY A 47 -0.24 -9.11 4.13
CA GLY A 47 0.04 -10.53 4.32
C GLY A 47 -0.31 -10.99 5.73
N VAL A 48 -0.66 -12.27 5.89
CA VAL A 48 -1.06 -12.88 7.17
C VAL A 48 0.00 -12.85 8.28
N GLY A 49 1.25 -12.51 7.95
CA GLY A 49 2.24 -12.16 8.95
C GLY A 49 1.92 -10.87 9.72
N GLY A 50 0.93 -10.09 9.28
CA GLY A 50 0.51 -8.82 9.90
C GLY A 50 1.11 -7.56 9.26
N GLY A 51 1.85 -7.71 8.16
CA GLY A 51 2.44 -6.59 7.42
C GLY A 51 1.46 -6.00 6.40
N VAL A 52 1.47 -4.68 6.26
CA VAL A 52 0.78 -3.96 5.18
C VAL A 52 1.75 -2.94 4.59
N LEU A 53 2.01 -3.04 3.29
CA LEU A 53 2.81 -2.12 2.50
C LEU A 53 1.88 -1.26 1.64
N ALA A 54 2.13 0.05 1.54
CA ALA A 54 1.45 0.96 0.64
C ALA A 54 2.43 1.87 -0.10
N CYS A 55 2.07 2.33 -1.30
CA CYS A 55 2.90 3.26 -2.08
C CYS A 55 2.12 4.42 -2.69
N SER A 56 2.66 5.63 -2.59
CA SER A 56 2.10 6.85 -3.18
C SER A 56 2.81 7.24 -4.49
N LYS A 57 2.22 8.18 -5.26
CA LYS A 57 2.90 8.83 -6.38
C LYS A 57 4.03 9.76 -5.92
N CYS A 58 4.03 10.21 -4.67
CA CYS A 58 4.99 11.17 -4.10
C CYS A 58 6.35 10.57 -3.69
N LYS A 59 6.81 9.50 -4.37
CA LYS A 59 8.05 8.77 -4.02
C LYS A 59 8.12 8.30 -2.55
N LEU A 60 6.96 8.03 -1.96
CA LEU A 60 6.82 7.54 -0.58
C LEU A 60 6.31 6.09 -0.59
N GLY A 61 7.05 5.21 0.09
CA GLY A 61 6.59 3.88 0.48
C GLY A 61 6.38 3.84 1.99
N ILE A 62 5.25 3.28 2.44
CA ILE A 62 4.92 3.15 3.86
C ILE A 62 4.69 1.68 4.15
N ALA A 63 5.30 1.18 5.22
CA ALA A 63 5.03 -0.15 5.75
C ALA A 63 4.57 -0.02 7.20
N ALA A 64 3.53 -0.76 7.55
CA ALA A 64 3.06 -0.89 8.92
C ALA A 64 2.91 -2.37 9.26
N PHE A 65 3.09 -2.71 10.54
CA PHE A 65 3.06 -4.08 11.00
C PHE A 65 2.31 -4.18 12.33
N SER A 66 1.41 -5.15 12.42
CA SER A 66 0.83 -5.62 13.66
C SER A 66 0.27 -7.03 13.45
N PRO A 67 0.57 -8.00 14.33
CA PRO A 67 0.20 -9.40 14.10
C PRO A 67 -1.30 -9.67 14.19
N ARG A 68 -2.09 -8.81 14.85
CA ARG A 68 -3.54 -9.01 14.97
C ARG A 68 -4.25 -8.74 13.65
N LEU A 69 -4.92 -9.77 13.12
CA LEU A 69 -5.65 -9.73 11.85
C LEU A 69 -7.17 -9.61 12.05
N ASP A 70 -7.84 -9.11 11.02
CA ASP A 70 -9.29 -9.24 10.83
C ASP A 70 -9.66 -10.59 10.21
N GLU A 71 -10.95 -10.79 9.96
CA GLU A 71 -11.50 -12.04 9.38
C GLU A 71 -11.01 -12.31 7.95
N ALA A 72 -10.58 -11.27 7.22
CA ALA A 72 -10.04 -11.40 5.87
C ALA A 72 -8.51 -11.57 5.85
N GLY A 73 -7.86 -11.62 7.01
CA GLY A 73 -6.42 -11.82 7.14
C GLY A 73 -5.58 -10.55 6.97
N ASN A 74 -6.20 -9.37 7.02
CA ASN A 74 -5.49 -8.08 7.00
C ASN A 74 -5.19 -7.62 8.44
N SER A 75 -4.04 -6.97 8.64
CA SER A 75 -3.70 -6.41 9.95
C SER A 75 -4.59 -5.21 10.29
N ILE A 76 -5.33 -5.32 11.41
CA ILE A 76 -6.29 -4.29 11.85
C ILE A 76 -5.58 -2.97 12.13
N VAL A 77 -4.51 -3.02 12.94
CA VAL A 77 -3.81 -1.81 13.39
C VAL A 77 -3.01 -1.21 12.23
N ALA A 78 -2.33 -2.04 11.43
CA ALA A 78 -1.54 -1.53 10.31
C ALA A 78 -2.44 -0.82 9.27
N ALA A 79 -3.59 -1.40 8.93
CA ALA A 79 -4.54 -0.76 8.02
C ALA A 79 -5.07 0.57 8.56
N LYS A 80 -5.45 0.62 9.85
CA LYS A 80 -5.90 1.86 10.51
C LYS A 80 -4.81 2.94 10.55
N SER A 81 -3.56 2.56 10.83
CA SER A 81 -2.44 3.48 10.81
C SER A 81 -2.20 4.06 9.42
N LEU A 82 -2.31 3.25 8.36
CA LEU A 82 -2.21 3.73 6.98
C LEU A 82 -3.36 4.66 6.61
N LYS A 83 -4.60 4.37 7.05
CA LYS A 83 -5.74 5.28 6.89
C LYS A 83 -5.48 6.64 7.54
N HIS A 84 -5.02 6.64 8.79
CA HIS A 84 -4.69 7.86 9.51
C HIS A 84 -3.58 8.66 8.79
N LEU A 85 -2.46 8.02 8.45
CA LEU A 85 -1.36 8.68 7.74
C LEU A 85 -1.78 9.22 6.37
N SER A 86 -2.60 8.48 5.61
CA SER A 86 -3.09 8.94 4.32
C SER A 86 -3.92 10.21 4.44
N ASN A 87 -4.78 10.29 5.48
CA ASN A 87 -5.63 11.46 5.74
C ASN A 87 -4.85 12.68 6.20
N GLU A 88 -3.88 12.50 7.10
CA GLU A 88 -3.01 13.57 7.60
C GLU A 88 -2.11 14.14 6.51
N LEU A 89 -1.50 13.25 5.70
CA LEU A 89 -0.51 13.61 4.70
C LEU A 89 -1.11 13.81 3.29
N LYS A 90 -2.43 13.71 3.14
CA LYS A 90 -3.17 13.84 1.87
C LYS A 90 -2.60 12.94 0.76
N LEU A 91 -2.43 11.66 1.08
CA LEU A 91 -1.74 10.71 0.18
C LEU A 91 -2.67 9.98 -0.79
N SER A 92 -4.00 10.09 -0.62
CA SER A 92 -4.97 9.47 -1.53
C SER A 92 -4.67 9.87 -2.97
N ILE A 93 -4.69 8.88 -3.88
CA ILE A 93 -4.55 9.10 -5.32
C ILE A 93 -5.89 9.06 -6.08
N TYR A 94 -7.00 8.94 -5.33
CA TYR A 94 -8.38 9.01 -5.80
C TYR A 94 -9.06 10.25 -5.22
#